data_AF-A0AAW5EAI7-F1
#
_entry.id   AF-A0AAW5EAI7-F1
#
_cell.length_a   1.000
_cell.length_b   1.000
_cell.length_c   1.000
_cell.angle_alpha   90.00
_cell.angle_beta   90.00
_cell.angle_gamma   90.00
#
_symmetry.space_group_name_H-M   'P 1'
#
loop_
_entity.id
_entity.type
_entity.pdbx_description
1 polymer ?
#
loop_
_entity_poly.entity_id
_entity_poly.type
_entity_poly.pdbx_seq_one_letter_code
_entity_poly.pdbx_strand_id
1 'polypeptide(L)'
;SVLDSRGLPVSIDVTVQYRLNPLQVPQTIATWSLNWENKIIDPVVRDVVRSVVGKYTAEELPTNRNAIATQIEEGIRKTIEAQPNEPVELRAVQLREIILPLKVKEQI
;
A
#
# COMPACT_ATOMS: atom_id res chain seq x y z
N SER A 1 4.40 9.50 3.23
CA SER A 1 5.21 10.13 2.18
C SER A 1 6.19 9.10 1.64
N VAL A 2 6.20 8.91 0.33
CA VAL A 2 7.11 8.03 -0.41
C VAL A 2 7.90 8.88 -1.41
N LEU A 3 9.01 8.36 -1.92
CA LEU A 3 9.79 9.04 -2.95
C LEU A 3 9.40 8.52 -4.32
N ASP A 4 9.28 9.42 -5.29
CA ASP A 4 9.19 9.06 -6.71
C ASP A 4 10.57 8.59 -7.23
N SER A 5 10.65 8.24 -8.52
CA SER A 5 11.90 7.79 -9.17
C SER A 5 13.05 8.82 -9.14
N ARG A 6 12.75 10.10 -8.92
CA ARG A 6 13.74 11.20 -8.83
C ARG A 6 14.05 11.62 -7.38
N GLY A 7 13.47 10.94 -6.40
CA GLY A 7 13.68 11.28 -4.98
C GLY A 7 12.82 12.44 -4.48
N LEU A 8 11.79 12.86 -5.23
CA LEU A 8 10.84 13.88 -4.78
C LEU A 8 9.81 13.26 -3.83
N PRO A 9 9.49 13.93 -2.71
CA PRO A 9 8.49 13.44 -1.79
C PRO A 9 7.08 13.59 -2.38
N VAL A 10 6.35 12.48 -2.41
CA VAL A 10 4.95 12.40 -2.82
C VAL A 10 4.15 11.74 -1.70
N SER A 11 2.96 12.27 -1.44
CA SER A 11 2.02 11.65 -0.50
C SER A 11 0.95 10.87 -1.27
N ILE A 12 0.76 9.62 -0.90
CA ILE A 12 -0.21 8.72 -1.51
C ILE A 12 -1.19 8.30 -0.41
N ASP A 13 -2.47 8.41 -0.69
CA ASP A 13 -3.53 7.93 0.19
C ASP A 13 -4.13 6.64 -0.37
N VAL A 14 -4.14 5.59 0.46
CA VAL A 14 -4.64 4.26 0.11
C VAL A 14 -5.58 3.77 1.21
N THR A 15 -6.80 3.42 0.82
CA THR A 15 -7.72 2.71 1.70
C THR A 15 -7.55 1.22 1.52
N VAL A 16 -7.39 0.49 2.62
CA VAL A 16 -7.34 -0.97 2.63
C VAL A 16 -8.47 -1.48 3.52
N GLN A 17 -9.27 -2.40 3.00
CA GLN A 17 -10.33 -3.08 3.74
C GLN A 17 -9.92 -4.54 3.91
N TYR A 18 -9.95 -5.03 5.14
CA TYR A 18 -9.51 -6.37 5.48
C TYR A 18 -10.21 -6.85 6.76
N ARG A 19 -10.06 -8.14 7.05
CA ARG A 19 -10.45 -8.74 8.33
C ARG A 19 -9.45 -9.82 8.72
N LEU A 20 -9.37 -10.15 10.00
CA LEU A 20 -8.66 -11.36 10.41
C LEU A 20 -9.33 -12.59 9.80
N ASN A 21 -8.52 -13.59 9.42
CA ASN A 21 -9.00 -14.91 9.10
C ASN A 21 -9.54 -15.57 10.38
N PRO A 22 -10.84 -15.88 10.49
CA PRO A 22 -11.44 -16.41 11.71
C PRO A 22 -10.78 -17.69 12.25
N LEU A 23 -10.23 -18.51 11.34
CA LEU A 23 -9.57 -19.77 11.71
C LEU A 23 -8.19 -19.56 12.36
N GLN A 24 -7.60 -18.37 12.17
CA GLN A 24 -6.21 -18.06 12.51
C GLN A 24 -6.09 -16.99 13.60
N VAL A 25 -7.22 -16.48 14.10
CA VAL A 25 -7.24 -15.42 15.13
C VAL A 25 -6.41 -15.79 16.36
N PRO A 26 -6.55 -16.97 17.01
CA PRO A 26 -5.79 -17.27 18.22
C PRO A 26 -4.27 -17.25 17.98
N GLN A 27 -3.82 -17.80 16.84
CA GLN A 27 -2.41 -17.85 16.46
C GLN A 27 -1.87 -16.46 16.10
N THR A 28 -2.66 -15.67 15.38
CA THR A 28 -2.30 -14.31 14.98
C THR A 28 -2.10 -13.43 16.21
N ILE A 29 -3.05 -13.48 17.16
CA ILE A 29 -2.95 -12.74 18.42
C ILE A 29 -1.82 -13.29 19.30
N ALA A 30 -1.58 -14.60 19.34
CA ALA A 30 -0.44 -15.14 20.07
C ALA A 30 0.92 -14.66 19.51
N THR A 31 1.00 -14.48 18.18
CA THR A 31 2.26 -14.11 17.49
C THR A 31 2.52 -12.60 17.51
N TRP A 32 1.50 -11.79 17.21
CA TRP A 32 1.65 -10.34 17.02
C TRP A 32 0.84 -9.49 18.01
N SER A 33 0.09 -10.14 18.90
CA SER A 33 -0.81 -9.49 19.85
C SER A 33 -1.89 -8.65 19.15
N LEU A 34 -2.53 -7.74 19.90
CA LEU A 34 -3.54 -6.83 19.33
C LEU A 34 -2.95 -5.82 18.33
N ASN A 35 -1.63 -5.74 18.22
CA ASN A 35 -0.92 -4.81 17.35
C ASN A 35 -0.61 -5.40 15.96
N TRP A 36 -1.30 -6.47 15.56
CA TRP A 36 -1.02 -7.21 14.32
C TRP A 36 -1.15 -6.35 13.05
N GLU A 37 -2.04 -5.36 13.03
CA GLU A 37 -2.21 -4.45 11.88
C GLU A 37 -0.92 -3.69 11.58
N ASN A 38 -0.30 -3.10 12.61
CA ASN A 38 0.96 -2.39 12.51
C ASN A 38 2.17 -3.30 12.20
N LYS A 39 1.99 -4.63 12.29
CA LYS A 39 3.03 -5.63 12.03
C LYS A 39 2.88 -6.33 10.69
N ILE A 40 1.68 -6.32 10.11
CA ILE A 40 1.37 -7.02 8.86
C ILE A 40 0.90 -6.02 7.80
N ILE A 41 -0.17 -5.28 8.06
CA ILE A 41 -0.85 -4.45 7.06
C ILE A 41 0.00 -3.22 6.73
N ASP A 42 0.30 -2.41 7.73
CA ASP A 42 1.07 -1.18 7.56
C ASP A 42 2.42 -1.37 6.82
N PRO A 43 3.27 -2.34 7.20
CA PRO A 43 4.54 -2.55 6.49
C PRO A 43 4.31 -3.01 5.04
N VAL A 44 3.40 -3.95 4.80
CA VAL A 44 3.13 -4.45 3.45
C VAL A 44 2.61 -3.34 2.53
N VAL A 45 1.65 -2.56 3.00
CA VAL A 45 1.11 -1.42 2.24
C VAL A 45 2.21 -0.41 1.93
N ARG A 46 3.01 -0.03 2.93
CA ARG A 46 4.10 0.94 2.76
C ARG A 46 5.13 0.47 1.74
N ASP A 47 5.55 -0.80 1.82
CA ASP A 47 6.58 -1.35 0.97
C ASP A 47 6.11 -1.49 -0.49
N VAL A 48 4.89 -1.97 -0.70
CA VAL A 48 4.30 -2.07 -2.04
C VAL A 48 4.09 -0.70 -2.65
N VAL A 49 3.49 0.25 -1.93
CA VAL A 49 3.28 1.62 -2.42
C VAL A 49 4.61 2.26 -2.80
N ARG A 50 5.65 2.14 -1.96
CA ARG A 50 6.99 2.64 -2.26
C ARG A 50 7.59 1.98 -3.51
N SER A 51 7.46 0.67 -3.63
CA SER A 51 7.99 -0.08 -4.78
C SER A 51 7.33 0.31 -6.09
N VAL A 52 6.01 0.52 -6.10
CA VAL A 52 5.26 0.91 -7.30
C VAL A 52 5.54 2.37 -7.65
N VAL A 53 5.39 3.29 -6.69
CA VAL A 53 5.54 4.74 -6.93
C VAL A 53 6.96 5.10 -7.33
N GLY A 54 7.97 4.43 -6.78
CA GLY A 54 9.38 4.66 -7.12
C GLY A 54 9.73 4.33 -8.57
N LYS A 55 8.83 3.72 -9.35
CA LYS A 55 9.02 3.46 -10.79
C LYS A 55 8.57 4.61 -11.69
N TYR A 56 7.85 5.58 -11.14
CA TYR A 56 7.26 6.70 -11.89
C TYR A 56 7.91 8.01 -11.43
N THR A 57 7.97 9.01 -12.31
CA THR A 57 8.24 10.38 -11.88
C THR A 57 6.96 11.03 -11.36
N ALA A 58 7.07 12.08 -10.54
CA ALA A 58 5.92 12.80 -9.99
C ALA A 58 4.94 13.29 -11.08
N GLU A 59 5.44 13.65 -12.25
CA GLU A 59 4.66 14.10 -13.41
C GLU A 59 3.88 12.96 -14.09
N GLU A 60 4.39 11.73 -14.00
CA GLU A 60 3.76 10.54 -14.58
C GLU A 60 2.64 9.98 -13.70
N LEU A 61 2.64 10.27 -12.40
CA LEU A 61 1.69 9.70 -11.43
C LEU A 61 0.22 9.99 -11.75
N PRO A 62 -0.19 11.22 -12.11
CA PRO A 62 -1.60 11.50 -12.43
C PRO A 62 -2.06 10.74 -13.70
N THR A 63 -1.23 10.72 -14.73
CA THR A 63 -1.54 10.09 -16.02
C THR A 63 -1.59 8.57 -15.92
N ASN A 64 -0.74 7.97 -15.07
CA ASN A 64 -0.67 6.53 -14.87
C ASN A 64 -1.48 6.04 -13.65
N ARG A 65 -2.34 6.89 -13.06
CA ARG A 65 -3.08 6.62 -11.81
C ARG A 65 -3.73 5.24 -11.78
N ASN A 66 -4.40 4.84 -12.86
CA ASN A 66 -5.11 3.56 -12.92
C ASN A 66 -4.15 2.36 -12.90
N ALA A 67 -3.07 2.42 -13.69
CA ALA A 67 -2.05 1.37 -13.71
C ALA A 67 -1.32 1.25 -12.36
N ILE A 68 -1.08 2.39 -11.70
CA ILE A 68 -0.50 2.44 -10.34
C ILE A 68 -1.47 1.82 -9.32
N ALA A 69 -2.75 2.17 -9.39
CA ALA A 69 -3.76 1.61 -8.49
C ALA A 69 -3.84 0.08 -8.59
N THR A 70 -3.88 -0.46 -9.82
CA THR A 70 -3.87 -1.91 -10.07
C THR A 70 -2.62 -2.57 -9.51
N GLN A 71 -1.42 -2.03 -9.79
CA GLN A 71 -0.17 -2.59 -9.27
C GLN A 71 -0.09 -2.57 -7.74
N ILE A 72 -0.61 -1.51 -7.09
CA ILE A 72 -0.66 -1.41 -5.63
C ILE A 72 -1.62 -2.46 -5.06
N GLU A 73 -2.82 -2.60 -5.63
CA GLU A 73 -3.79 -3.60 -5.21
C GLU A 73 -3.22 -5.02 -5.34
N GLU A 74 -2.71 -5.38 -6.52
CA GLU A 74 -2.16 -6.70 -6.78
C GLU A 74 -0.95 -7.01 -5.89
N GLY A 75 -0.06 -6.02 -5.70
CA GLY A 75 1.11 -6.16 -4.85
C GLY A 75 0.76 -6.38 -3.38
N ILE A 76 -0.20 -5.61 -2.84
CA ILE A 76 -0.66 -5.77 -1.46
C ILE A 76 -1.35 -7.12 -1.30
N ARG A 77 -2.28 -7.45 -2.20
CA ARG A 77 -3.03 -8.71 -2.16
C ARG A 77 -2.10 -9.91 -2.15
N LYS A 78 -1.19 -9.98 -3.12
CA LYS A 78 -0.21 -11.05 -3.24
C LYS A 78 0.67 -11.19 -1.99
N THR A 79 1.11 -10.08 -1.39
CA THR A 79 2.01 -10.12 -0.24
C THR A 79 1.28 -10.50 1.06
N ILE A 80 0.01 -10.11 1.20
CA ILE A 80 -0.83 -10.51 2.34
C ILE A 80 -1.23 -11.99 2.23
N GLU A 81 -1.65 -12.44 1.05
CA GLU A 81 -2.03 -13.85 0.81
C GLU A 81 -0.84 -14.81 0.95
N ALA A 82 0.38 -14.33 0.70
CA ALA A 82 1.61 -15.10 0.92
C ALA A 82 2.05 -15.19 2.40
N GLN A 83 1.35 -14.52 3.33
CA GLN A 83 1.71 -14.59 4.75
C GLN A 83 1.49 -16.01 5.30
N PRO A 84 2.42 -16.54 6.13
CA PRO A 84 2.26 -17.85 6.73
C PRO A 84 0.96 -17.96 7.53
N ASN A 85 0.20 -19.02 7.27
CA ASN A 85 -1.11 -19.28 7.88
C ASN A 85 -2.20 -18.27 7.50
N GLU A 86 -2.01 -17.44 6.47
CA GLU A 86 -3.05 -16.54 5.93
C GLU A 86 -3.85 -15.80 7.03
N PRO A 87 -3.17 -15.02 7.90
CA PRO A 87 -3.76 -14.44 9.11
C PRO A 87 -4.83 -13.38 8.80
N VAL A 88 -4.82 -12.83 7.58
CA VAL A 88 -5.67 -11.72 7.15
C VAL A 88 -6.29 -12.01 5.81
N GLU A 89 -7.58 -11.74 5.68
CA GLU A 89 -8.31 -11.75 4.41
C GLU A 89 -8.48 -10.31 3.90
N LEU A 90 -7.97 -10.05 2.70
CA LEU A 90 -8.08 -8.74 2.04
C LEU A 90 -9.43 -8.63 1.29
N ARG A 91 -10.20 -7.57 1.57
CA ARG A 91 -11.46 -7.28 0.87
C ARG A 91 -11.26 -6.34 -0.30
N ALA A 92 -10.61 -5.21 -0.08
CA ALA A 92 -10.42 -4.20 -1.12
C ALA A 92 -9.17 -3.35 -0.84
N VAL A 93 -8.56 -2.85 -1.91
CA VAL A 93 -7.51 -1.82 -1.86
C VAL A 93 -7.90 -0.73 -2.84
N GLN A 94 -7.82 0.53 -2.41
CA GLN A 94 -8.23 1.66 -3.23
C GLN A 94 -7.22 2.79 -3.10
N LEU A 95 -6.62 3.17 -4.23
CA LEU A 95 -5.88 4.42 -4.34
C LEU A 95 -6.87 5.59 -4.33
N ARG A 96 -6.80 6.44 -3.30
CA ARG A 96 -7.69 7.59 -3.13
C ARG A 96 -7.09 8.81 -3.80
N GLU A 97 -5.95 9.27 -3.31
CA GLU A 97 -5.33 10.52 -3.74
C GLU A 97 -3.84 10.37 -3.97
N ILE A 98 -3.33 11.21 -4.87
CA ILE A 98 -1.91 11.45 -5.11
C ILE A 98 -1.66 12.93 -4.87
N ILE A 99 -0.96 13.25 -3.79
CA ILE A 99 -0.61 14.60 -3.41
C ILE A 99 0.83 14.87 -3.85
N LEU A 100 0.95 15.58 -4.97
CA LEU A 100 2.22 16.03 -5.52
C LEU A 100 2.81 17.22 -4.73
N PRO A 101 4.15 17.35 -4.67
CA PRO A 101 4.79 18.53 -4.11
C PRO A 101 4.48 19.79 -4.94
N LEU A 102 4.41 20.95 -4.27
CA LEU A 102 3.99 22.23 -4.89
C LEU A 102 4.78 22.57 -6.16
N LYS A 103 6.10 22.37 -6.15
CA LYS A 103 6.99 22.66 -7.30
C LYS A 103 6.61 21.92 -8.58
N VAL A 104 6.07 20.70 -8.46
CA VAL A 104 5.63 19.91 -9.61
C VAL A 104 4.25 20.38 -10.04
N LYS A 105 3.33 20.63 -9.09
CA LYS A 105 1.98 21.16 -9.39
C LYS A 105 1.98 22.47 -10.16
N GLU A 106 3.02 23.31 -10.00
CA GLU A 106 3.13 24.60 -10.69
C GLU A 106 3.64 24.49 -12.14
N GLN A 107 4.14 23.32 -12.56
CA GLN A 107 4.75 23.09 -13.89
C GLN A 107 3.86 22.29 -14.85
N ILE A 108 2.71 21.82 -14.38
CA ILE A 108 1.68 21.06 -15.12
C ILE A 108 0.38 21.84 -15.11
#